data_AF-A0A7C2IVY7-F1
#
_entry.id   AF-A0A7C2IVY7-F1
#
_cell.length_a   1.000
_cell.length_b   1.000
_cell.length_c   1.000
_cell.angle_alpha   90.00
_cell.angle_beta   90.00
_cell.angle_gamma   90.00
#
_symmetry.space_group_name_H-M   'P 1'
#
loop_
_entity.id
_entity.type
_entity.pdbx_description
1 polymer ?
#
loop_
_entity_poly.entity_id
_entity_poly.type
_entity_poly.pdbx_seq_one_letter_code
_entity_poly.pdbx_strand_id
1 'polypeptide(L)'
;MYLTLILGIVEQALWLVVYTAQLVLLGRLAQQGLLRRYRFFALYVGVQVLEGSLLLWLQRGTSAYGWAYAAFVPVIGLCATLAVLELHDLVLRDYPGIRSLARWAITGSLGVALVVAALTLSPDLSNPAEAYPLMRSFHVFQRVLYSALFLFMLLATAFLLWFPLPLSRNTVLHTVVFLVSFAGRSATLLVRNVGGVELRLLASSVNLGIAATCLLAWILFLTRAGEQRMVISGHRWRPSEADRLAEQLDSINATLLRTARKR
;
A
#
# COMPACT_ATOMS: atom_id res chain seq x y z
N MET A 1 14.22 29.59 -14.06
CA MET A 1 15.59 29.07 -13.84
C MET A 1 15.90 28.83 -12.35
N TYR A 2 15.68 29.79 -11.44
CA TYR A 2 15.92 29.58 -10.00
C TYR A 2 14.95 28.58 -9.35
N LEU A 3 13.64 28.63 -9.68
CA LEU A 3 12.64 27.73 -9.11
C LEU A 3 12.89 26.24 -9.43
N THR A 4 13.26 25.94 -10.67
CA THR A 4 13.58 24.57 -11.12
C THR A 4 14.84 24.01 -10.45
N LEU A 5 15.83 24.87 -10.21
CA LEU A 5 17.05 24.48 -9.49
C LEU A 5 16.74 24.17 -8.01
N ILE A 6 15.98 25.04 -7.35
CA ILE A 6 15.56 24.84 -5.94
C ILE A 6 14.74 23.55 -5.82
N LEU A 7 13.77 23.33 -6.70
CA LEU A 7 12.95 22.11 -6.71
C LEU A 7 13.81 20.85 -6.88
N GLY A 8 14.80 20.87 -7.77
CA GLY A 8 15.71 19.73 -7.95
C GLY A 8 16.56 19.42 -6.71
N ILE A 9 17.07 20.44 -6.02
CA ILE A 9 17.82 20.27 -4.76
C ILE A 9 16.91 19.69 -3.67
N VAL A 10 15.70 20.23 -3.53
CA VAL A 10 14.70 19.75 -2.57
C VAL A 10 14.33 18.30 -2.84
N GLU A 11 14.07 17.95 -4.10
CA GLU A 11 13.77 16.58 -4.52
C GLU A 11 14.92 15.62 -4.16
N GLN A 12 16.17 16.02 -4.41
CA GLN A 12 17.33 15.20 -4.09
C GLN A 12 17.54 15.03 -2.58
N ALA A 13 17.36 16.10 -1.80
CA ALA A 13 17.43 16.04 -0.34
C ALA A 13 16.33 15.12 0.22
N LEU A 14 15.09 15.27 -0.26
CA LEU A 14 13.97 14.42 0.14
C LEU A 14 14.20 12.95 -0.23
N TRP A 15 14.78 12.68 -1.39
CA TRP A 15 15.13 11.32 -1.80
C TRP A 15 16.11 10.66 -0.81
N LEU A 16 17.15 11.40 -0.38
CA LEU A 16 18.10 10.92 0.63
C LEU A 16 17.43 10.70 2.00
N VAL A 17 16.52 11.59 2.39
CA VAL A 17 15.72 11.43 3.61
C VAL A 17 14.88 10.16 3.55
N VAL A 18 14.19 9.92 2.44
CA VAL A 18 13.37 8.71 2.23
C VAL A 18 14.24 7.45 2.29
N TYR A 19 15.37 7.43 1.59
CA TYR A 19 16.30 6.29 1.60
C TYR A 19 16.82 6.01 3.02
N THR A 20 17.25 7.05 3.73
CA THR A 20 17.75 6.92 5.12
C THR A 20 16.63 6.44 6.05
N ALA A 21 15.41 6.97 5.90
CA ALA A 21 14.27 6.53 6.69
C ALA A 21 13.88 5.07 6.42
N GLN A 22 14.02 4.56 5.19
CA GLN A 22 13.83 3.14 4.89
C GLN A 22 14.84 2.26 5.62
N LEU A 23 16.13 2.65 5.64
CA LEU A 23 17.17 1.96 6.41
C LEU A 23 16.86 1.93 7.91
N VAL A 24 16.49 3.09 8.47
CA VAL A 24 16.11 3.22 9.89
C VAL A 24 14.88 2.37 10.20
N LEU A 25 13.89 2.35 9.33
CA LEU A 25 12.68 1.54 9.49
C LEU A 25 13.00 0.04 9.51
N LEU A 26 13.84 -0.46 8.60
CA LEU A 26 14.28 -1.86 8.63
C LEU A 26 15.01 -2.20 9.94
N GLY A 27 15.91 -1.32 10.38
CA GLY A 27 16.59 -1.48 11.66
C GLY A 27 15.61 -1.51 12.84
N ARG A 28 14.62 -0.62 12.86
CA ARG A 28 13.54 -0.59 13.86
C ARG A 28 12.70 -1.86 13.85
N LEU A 29 12.30 -2.36 12.68
CA LEU A 29 11.54 -3.61 12.56
C LEU A 29 12.34 -4.81 13.09
N ALA A 30 13.65 -4.83 12.85
CA ALA A 30 14.55 -5.84 13.39
C ALA A 30 14.62 -5.78 14.93
N GLN A 31 14.89 -4.59 15.47
CA GLN A 31 14.99 -4.35 16.92
C GLN A 31 13.69 -4.69 17.67
N GLN A 32 12.55 -4.38 17.08
CA GLN A 32 11.24 -4.66 17.68
C GLN A 32 10.77 -6.11 17.46
N GLY A 33 11.54 -6.94 16.74
CA GLY A 33 11.17 -8.33 16.42
C GLY A 33 9.97 -8.46 15.47
N LEU A 34 9.68 -7.40 14.71
CA LEU A 34 8.51 -7.31 13.84
C LEU A 34 8.75 -7.90 12.43
N LEU A 35 10.01 -8.14 12.05
CA LEU A 35 10.37 -8.70 10.73
C LEU A 35 9.65 -10.01 10.40
N ARG A 36 9.44 -10.90 11.38
CA ARG A 36 8.76 -12.20 11.15
C ARG A 36 7.24 -12.07 11.03
N ARG A 37 6.66 -11.09 11.74
CA ARG A 37 5.22 -10.80 11.76
C ARG A 37 4.80 -10.12 10.46
N TYR A 38 5.59 -9.14 10.02
CA TYR A 38 5.39 -8.33 8.82
C TYR A 38 6.48 -8.64 7.79
N ARG A 39 6.56 -9.91 7.36
CA ARG A 39 7.62 -10.42 6.50
C ARG A 39 7.58 -9.80 5.11
N PHE A 40 6.39 -9.63 4.54
CA PHE A 40 6.24 -9.09 3.19
C PHE A 40 6.39 -7.58 3.19
N PHE A 41 5.94 -6.90 4.24
CA PHE A 41 6.27 -5.49 4.43
C PHE A 41 7.78 -5.27 4.61
N ALA A 42 8.46 -6.08 5.43
CA ALA A 42 9.91 -6.00 5.59
C ALA A 42 10.64 -6.25 4.27
N LEU A 43 10.19 -7.23 3.48
CA LEU A 43 10.72 -7.48 2.14
C LEU A 43 10.48 -6.28 1.21
N TYR A 44 9.28 -5.69 1.24
CA TYR A 44 8.96 -4.50 0.46
C TYR A 44 9.87 -3.31 0.76
N VAL A 45 10.16 -3.04 2.03
CA VAL A 45 11.12 -1.99 2.42
C VAL A 45 12.56 -2.39 2.05
N GLY A 46 12.92 -3.66 2.25
CA GLY A 46 14.23 -4.21 1.86
C GLY A 46 14.54 -4.04 0.39
N VAL A 47 13.60 -4.39 -0.50
CA VAL A 47 13.76 -4.25 -1.95
C VAL A 47 13.89 -2.77 -2.35
N GLN A 48 13.17 -1.85 -1.71
CA GLN A 48 13.35 -0.41 -1.94
C GLN A 48 14.73 0.09 -1.50
N VAL A 49 15.27 -0.42 -0.39
CA VAL A 49 16.64 -0.10 0.02
C VAL A 49 17.65 -0.63 -0.99
N LEU A 50 17.44 -1.84 -1.52
CA LEU A 50 18.30 -2.40 -2.57
C LEU A 50 18.25 -1.57 -3.85
N GLU A 51 17.06 -1.18 -4.31
CA GLU A 51 16.87 -0.26 -5.43
C GLU A 51 17.61 1.04 -5.18
N GLY A 52 17.34 1.72 -4.06
CA GLY A 52 17.98 3.00 -3.72
C GLY A 52 19.50 2.89 -3.65
N SER A 53 20.01 1.79 -3.07
CA SER A 53 21.43 1.53 -3.00
C SER A 53 22.05 1.38 -4.39
N LEU A 54 21.42 0.62 -5.29
CA LEU A 54 21.90 0.46 -6.66
C LEU A 54 21.86 1.78 -7.44
N LEU A 55 20.77 2.54 -7.30
CA LEU A 55 20.58 3.81 -8.01
C LEU A 55 21.54 4.91 -7.54
N LEU A 56 22.09 4.83 -6.33
CA LEU A 56 23.16 5.74 -5.86
C LEU A 56 24.45 5.61 -6.66
N TRP A 57 24.77 4.40 -7.14
CA TRP A 57 25.98 4.14 -7.92
C TRP A 57 25.82 4.44 -9.41
N LEU A 58 24.59 4.69 -9.87
CA LEU A 58 24.28 4.94 -11.27
C LEU A 58 24.06 6.44 -11.52
N GLN A 59 24.69 6.96 -12.58
CA GLN A 59 24.50 8.36 -12.97
C GLN A 59 23.06 8.59 -13.47
N ARG A 60 22.37 9.58 -12.88
CA ARG A 60 21.03 9.99 -13.29
C ARG A 60 21.01 10.43 -14.77
N GLY A 61 19.92 10.11 -15.46
CA GLY A 61 19.74 10.45 -16.88
C GLY A 61 20.40 9.49 -17.87
N THR A 62 21.08 8.43 -17.38
CA THR A 62 21.63 7.37 -18.24
C THR A 62 20.61 6.28 -18.51
N SER A 63 20.76 5.56 -19.64
CA SER A 63 19.92 4.39 -19.94
C SER A 63 20.07 3.28 -18.89
N ALA A 64 21.27 3.11 -18.32
CA ALA A 64 21.53 2.15 -17.25
C ALA A 64 20.68 2.43 -16.00
N TYR A 65 20.60 3.71 -15.58
CA TYR A 65 19.72 4.14 -14.49
C TYR A 65 18.25 3.79 -14.78
N GLY A 66 17.78 4.08 -16.00
CA GLY A 66 16.40 3.79 -16.40
C GLY A 66 16.08 2.29 -16.37
N TRP A 67 16.97 1.43 -16.88
CA TRP A 67 16.78 -0.01 -16.87
C TRP A 67 16.85 -0.61 -15.47
N ALA A 68 17.77 -0.14 -14.63
CA ALA A 68 17.85 -0.55 -13.23
C ALA A 68 16.55 -0.21 -12.51
N TYR A 69 16.08 1.03 -12.58
CA TYR A 69 14.79 1.45 -12.03
C TYR A 69 13.64 0.57 -12.54
N ALA A 70 13.53 0.40 -13.86
CA ALA A 70 12.48 -0.39 -14.48
C ALA A 70 12.44 -1.85 -14.01
N ALA A 71 13.59 -2.47 -13.75
CA ALA A 71 13.67 -3.85 -13.25
C ALA A 71 13.12 -3.99 -11.82
N PHE A 72 13.28 -2.98 -10.97
CA PHE A 72 12.76 -2.99 -9.59
C PHE A 72 11.26 -2.71 -9.51
N VAL A 73 10.69 -1.96 -10.45
CA VAL A 73 9.26 -1.63 -10.49
C VAL A 73 8.33 -2.84 -10.26
N PRO A 74 8.41 -3.93 -11.06
CA PRO A 74 7.52 -5.08 -10.87
C PRO A 74 7.79 -5.82 -9.56
N VAL A 75 9.05 -5.89 -9.12
CA VAL A 75 9.44 -6.57 -7.87
C VAL A 75 8.87 -5.84 -6.66
N ILE A 76 9.02 -4.52 -6.62
CA ILE A 76 8.46 -3.65 -5.57
C ILE A 76 6.94 -3.73 -5.60
N GLY A 77 6.34 -3.74 -6.79
CA GLY A 77 4.90 -3.87 -6.95
C GLY A 77 4.34 -5.19 -6.40
N LEU A 78 5.02 -6.29 -6.68
CA LEU A 78 4.70 -7.60 -6.12
C LEU A 78 4.84 -7.60 -4.60
N CYS A 79 5.94 -7.06 -4.07
CA CYS A 79 6.15 -6.98 -2.62
C CYS A 79 5.09 -6.10 -1.94
N ALA A 80 4.69 -4.98 -2.55
CA ALA A 80 3.62 -4.13 -2.04
C ALA A 80 2.29 -4.89 -1.99
N THR A 81 1.97 -5.65 -3.04
CA THR A 81 0.76 -6.49 -3.09
C THR A 81 0.78 -7.54 -1.99
N LEU A 82 1.90 -8.24 -1.82
CA LEU A 82 2.06 -9.25 -0.78
C LEU A 82 1.99 -8.64 0.63
N ALA A 83 2.54 -7.43 0.85
CA ALA A 83 2.45 -6.71 2.12
C ALA A 83 1.00 -6.29 2.44
N VAL A 84 0.23 -5.91 1.43
CA VAL A 84 -1.21 -5.63 1.59
C VAL A 84 -1.96 -6.91 1.93
N LEU A 85 -1.73 -8.02 1.21
CA LEU A 85 -2.37 -9.30 1.50
C LEU A 85 -2.00 -9.83 2.90
N GLU A 86 -0.74 -9.66 3.31
CA GLU A 86 -0.26 -9.96 4.66
C GLU A 86 -1.07 -9.21 5.72
N LEU A 87 -1.29 -7.91 5.52
CA LEU A 87 -2.07 -7.10 6.46
C LEU A 87 -3.52 -7.61 6.58
N HIS A 88 -4.13 -8.03 5.47
CA HIS A 88 -5.49 -8.60 5.48
C HIS A 88 -5.53 -9.96 6.17
N ASP A 89 -4.53 -10.83 5.94
CA ASP A 89 -4.43 -12.11 6.66
C ASP A 89 -4.28 -11.89 8.17
N LEU A 90 -3.47 -10.91 8.58
CA LEU A 90 -3.28 -10.55 9.98
C LEU A 90 -4.58 -10.07 10.63
N VAL A 91 -5.40 -9.30 9.91
CA VAL A 91 -6.73 -8.88 10.39
C VAL A 91 -7.67 -10.08 10.54
N LEU A 92 -7.71 -10.98 9.55
CA LEU A 92 -8.68 -12.09 9.51
C LEU A 92 -8.25 -13.33 10.29
N ARG A 93 -7.00 -13.39 10.77
CA ARG A 93 -6.47 -14.54 11.50
C ARG A 93 -7.30 -14.84 12.74
N ASP A 94 -7.74 -13.81 13.44
CA ASP A 94 -8.45 -13.91 14.71
C ASP A 94 -9.97 -14.08 14.55
N TYR A 95 -10.49 -14.05 13.31
CA TYR A 95 -11.93 -14.16 12.99
C TYR A 95 -12.25 -15.26 11.98
N PRO A 96 -12.12 -16.55 12.35
CA PRO A 96 -12.38 -17.65 11.43
C PRO A 96 -13.83 -17.68 10.91
N GLY A 97 -14.81 -17.23 11.70
CA GLY A 97 -16.23 -17.21 11.31
C GLY A 97 -16.57 -16.25 10.16
N ILE A 98 -15.84 -15.13 10.04
CA ILE A 98 -16.05 -14.14 8.98
C ILE A 98 -15.15 -14.42 7.76
N ARG A 99 -14.20 -15.36 7.87
CA ARG A 99 -13.17 -15.60 6.85
C ARG A 99 -13.74 -15.92 5.47
N SER A 100 -14.85 -16.65 5.38
CA SER A 100 -15.49 -16.96 4.08
C SER A 100 -16.12 -15.72 3.44
N LEU A 101 -16.88 -14.94 4.20
CA LEU A 101 -17.49 -13.68 3.74
C LEU A 101 -16.42 -12.64 3.38
N ALA A 102 -15.40 -12.50 4.23
CA ALA A 102 -14.27 -11.61 3.99
C ALA A 102 -13.49 -12.00 2.73
N ARG A 103 -13.34 -13.29 2.42
CA ARG A 103 -12.71 -13.73 1.16
C ARG A 103 -13.50 -13.27 -0.06
N TRP A 104 -14.83 -13.38 -0.05
CA TRP A 104 -15.67 -12.88 -1.14
C TRP A 104 -15.65 -11.35 -1.24
N ALA A 105 -15.68 -10.65 -0.11
CA ALA A 105 -15.55 -9.20 -0.09
C ALA A 105 -14.18 -8.74 -0.62
N ILE A 106 -13.11 -9.46 -0.26
CA ILE A 106 -11.74 -9.20 -0.73
C ILE A 106 -11.62 -9.46 -2.23
N THR A 107 -12.08 -10.61 -2.73
CA THR A 107 -12.01 -10.92 -4.17
C THR A 107 -12.89 -9.98 -4.99
N GLY A 108 -14.09 -9.66 -4.50
CA GLY A 108 -14.96 -8.66 -5.11
C GLY A 108 -14.33 -7.28 -5.14
N SER A 109 -13.75 -6.82 -4.01
CA SER A 109 -13.06 -5.52 -3.92
C SER A 109 -11.86 -5.46 -4.84
N LEU A 110 -11.09 -6.54 -4.95
CA LEU A 110 -9.95 -6.64 -5.87
C LEU A 110 -10.42 -6.54 -7.32
N GLY A 111 -11.48 -7.26 -7.70
CA GLY A 111 -12.07 -7.20 -9.03
C GLY A 111 -12.55 -5.78 -9.38
N VAL A 112 -13.31 -5.14 -8.49
CA VAL A 112 -13.77 -3.76 -8.66
C VAL A 112 -12.60 -2.79 -8.77
N ALA A 113 -11.60 -2.91 -7.89
CA ALA A 113 -10.43 -2.05 -7.90
C ALA A 113 -9.63 -2.17 -9.20
N LEU A 114 -9.47 -3.37 -9.74
CA LEU A 114 -8.79 -3.60 -11.03
C LEU A 114 -9.58 -3.03 -12.20
N VAL A 115 -10.91 -3.22 -12.22
CA VAL A 115 -11.78 -2.65 -13.28
C VAL A 115 -11.73 -1.13 -13.25
N VAL A 116 -11.91 -0.51 -12.07
CA VAL A 116 -11.85 0.95 -11.94
C VAL A 116 -10.47 1.49 -12.31
N ALA A 117 -9.39 0.86 -11.83
CA ALA A 117 -8.04 1.24 -12.22
C ALA A 117 -7.84 1.15 -13.74
N ALA A 118 -8.34 0.08 -14.37
CA ALA A 118 -8.27 -0.10 -15.82
C ALA A 118 -9.09 0.93 -16.60
N LEU A 119 -10.31 1.26 -16.16
CA LEU A 119 -11.15 2.28 -16.81
C LEU A 119 -10.52 3.67 -16.79
N THR A 120 -9.68 3.94 -15.79
CA THR A 120 -8.96 5.22 -15.70
C THR A 120 -7.69 5.28 -16.58
N LEU A 121 -7.34 4.23 -17.33
CA LEU A 121 -6.11 4.18 -18.15
C LEU A 121 -6.10 5.11 -19.36
N SER A 122 -7.26 5.53 -19.86
CA SER A 122 -7.37 6.27 -21.13
C SER A 122 -6.50 7.54 -21.23
N PRO A 123 -6.30 8.36 -20.16
CA PRO A 123 -5.43 9.52 -20.23
C PRO A 123 -3.94 9.18 -20.33
N ASP A 124 -3.52 8.01 -19.83
CA ASP A 124 -2.10 7.64 -19.83
C ASP A 124 -1.62 7.06 -21.15
N LEU A 125 -2.48 6.25 -21.79
CA LEU A 125 -2.18 5.64 -23.09
C LEU A 125 -1.97 6.72 -24.17
N SER A 126 -2.63 7.86 -23.98
CA SER A 126 -2.65 8.99 -24.90
C SER A 126 -1.56 10.03 -24.61
N ASN A 127 -0.71 9.84 -23.59
CA ASN A 127 0.23 10.88 -23.13
C ASN A 127 1.36 11.13 -24.16
N PRO A 128 1.40 12.30 -24.82
CA PRO A 128 2.40 12.60 -25.84
C PRO A 128 3.76 13.03 -25.24
N ALA A 129 3.84 13.27 -23.92
CA ALA A 129 5.00 13.87 -23.26
C ALA A 129 6.06 12.87 -22.77
N GLU A 130 5.92 11.57 -23.06
CA GLU A 130 6.90 10.54 -22.67
C GLU A 130 7.57 9.96 -23.93
N ALA A 131 8.83 10.33 -24.17
CA ALA A 131 9.58 10.01 -25.38
C ALA A 131 9.96 8.51 -25.50
N TYR A 132 10.00 7.78 -24.37
CA TYR A 132 10.41 6.38 -24.33
C TYR A 132 9.20 5.45 -24.08
N PRO A 133 8.78 4.62 -25.06
CA PRO A 133 7.56 3.81 -24.95
C PRO A 133 7.62 2.79 -23.82
N LEU A 134 8.80 2.22 -23.55
CA LEU A 134 8.97 1.26 -22.45
C LEU A 134 8.73 1.92 -21.08
N MET A 135 9.26 3.13 -20.87
CA MET A 135 9.13 3.84 -19.60
C MET A 135 7.68 4.29 -19.37
N ARG A 136 6.98 4.66 -20.46
CA ARG A 136 5.53 4.89 -20.43
C ARG A 136 4.78 3.65 -19.93
N SER A 137 5.04 2.46 -20.48
CA SER A 137 4.39 1.22 -20.04
C SER A 137 4.63 0.91 -18.57
N PHE A 138 5.84 1.15 -18.05
CA PHE A 138 6.11 0.98 -16.61
C PHE A 138 5.35 1.96 -15.74
N HIS A 139 5.24 3.23 -16.13
CA HIS A 139 4.46 4.21 -15.37
C HIS A 139 2.96 3.92 -15.40
N VAL A 140 2.44 3.48 -16.55
CA VAL A 140 1.07 2.99 -16.69
C VAL A 140 0.82 1.82 -15.73
N PHE A 141 1.71 0.83 -15.75
CA PHE A 141 1.64 -0.32 -14.84
C PHE A 141 1.66 0.10 -13.37
N GLN A 142 2.59 0.98 -12.97
CA GLN A 142 2.67 1.50 -11.61
C GLN A 142 1.39 2.20 -11.19
N ARG A 143 0.80 3.01 -12.08
CA ARG A 143 -0.45 3.72 -11.78
C ARG A 143 -1.60 2.75 -11.58
N VAL A 144 -1.78 1.78 -12.46
CA VAL A 144 -2.82 0.75 -12.32
C VAL A 144 -2.64 0.01 -11.01
N LEU A 145 -1.42 -0.43 -10.72
CA LEU A 145 -1.11 -1.20 -9.52
C LEU A 145 -1.41 -0.41 -8.24
N TYR A 146 -0.87 0.81 -8.09
CA TYR A 146 -1.08 1.59 -6.88
C TYR A 146 -2.53 2.05 -6.72
N SER A 147 -3.22 2.34 -7.83
CA SER A 147 -4.66 2.68 -7.77
C SER A 147 -5.50 1.47 -7.37
N ALA A 148 -5.19 0.28 -7.90
CA ALA A 148 -5.86 -0.95 -7.53
C ALA A 148 -5.60 -1.29 -6.06
N LEU A 149 -4.36 -1.20 -5.57
CA LEU A 149 -4.03 -1.44 -4.16
C LEU A 149 -4.70 -0.43 -3.23
N PHE A 150 -4.73 0.85 -3.61
CA PHE A 150 -5.43 1.88 -2.86
C PHE A 150 -6.93 1.59 -2.75
N LEU A 151 -7.60 1.36 -3.89
CA LEU A 151 -9.04 1.08 -3.93
C LEU A 151 -9.38 -0.23 -3.20
N PHE A 152 -8.57 -1.27 -3.40
CA PHE A 152 -8.71 -2.53 -2.69
C PHE A 152 -8.63 -2.31 -1.18
N MET A 153 -7.59 -1.62 -0.69
CA MET A 153 -7.46 -1.31 0.73
C MET A 153 -8.62 -0.44 1.24
N LEU A 154 -9.09 0.52 0.46
CA LEU A 154 -10.18 1.42 0.85
C LEU A 154 -11.47 0.62 1.03
N LEU A 155 -11.83 -0.21 0.05
CA LEU A 155 -13.02 -1.05 0.10
C LEU A 155 -12.93 -2.10 1.21
N ALA A 156 -11.78 -2.76 1.34
CA ALA A 156 -11.56 -3.75 2.39
C ALA A 156 -11.60 -3.10 3.78
N THR A 157 -11.02 -1.91 3.96
CA THR A 157 -11.09 -1.16 5.22
C THR A 157 -12.52 -0.71 5.50
N ALA A 158 -13.26 -0.23 4.51
CA ALA A 158 -14.67 0.15 4.68
C ALA A 158 -15.53 -1.04 5.10
N PHE A 159 -15.32 -2.21 4.49
CA PHE A 159 -15.94 -3.46 4.90
C PHE A 159 -15.58 -3.80 6.35
N LEU A 160 -14.30 -3.70 6.73
CA LEU A 160 -13.87 -3.98 8.11
C LEU A 160 -14.43 -2.97 9.11
N LEU A 161 -14.60 -1.69 8.77
CA LEU A 161 -15.20 -0.69 9.65
C LEU A 161 -16.69 -0.91 9.88
N TRP A 162 -17.36 -1.64 8.98
CA TRP A 162 -18.75 -2.05 9.15
C TRP A 162 -18.90 -3.07 10.28
N PHE A 163 -17.88 -3.89 10.52
CA PHE A 163 -17.84 -4.89 11.60
C PHE A 163 -16.97 -4.41 12.76
N PRO A 164 -17.44 -4.38 14.01
CA PRO A 164 -16.63 -3.93 15.15
C PRO A 164 -15.57 -4.99 15.51
N LEU A 165 -14.49 -5.04 14.74
CA LEU A 165 -13.39 -5.98 14.96
C LEU A 165 -12.34 -5.31 15.85
N PRO A 166 -11.97 -5.91 17.00
CA PRO A 166 -10.81 -5.44 17.75
C PRO A 166 -9.54 -5.73 16.94
N LEU A 167 -8.85 -4.67 16.49
CA LEU A 167 -7.62 -4.76 15.72
C LEU A 167 -6.43 -4.29 16.55
N SER A 168 -5.24 -4.86 16.35
CA SER A 168 -4.05 -4.31 16.99
C SER A 168 -3.77 -2.88 16.51
N ARG A 169 -3.28 -2.01 17.39
CA ARG A 169 -2.92 -0.63 17.04
C ARG A 169 -1.97 -0.57 15.84
N ASN A 170 -1.01 -1.50 15.76
CA ASN A 170 -0.08 -1.56 14.65
C ASN A 170 -0.76 -1.92 13.33
N THR A 171 -1.74 -2.83 13.36
CA THR A 171 -2.54 -3.17 12.17
C THR A 171 -3.31 -1.95 11.67
N VAL A 172 -3.98 -1.22 12.56
CA VAL A 172 -4.71 0.02 12.19
C VAL A 172 -3.75 1.06 11.61
N LEU A 173 -2.61 1.30 12.27
CA LEU A 173 -1.57 2.21 11.78
C LEU A 173 -1.08 1.79 10.39
N HIS A 174 -0.75 0.51 10.20
CA HIS A 174 -0.31 -0.02 8.91
C HIS A 174 -1.35 0.25 7.82
N THR A 175 -2.62 -0.03 8.10
CA THR A 175 -3.72 0.20 7.16
C THR A 175 -3.80 1.65 6.73
N VAL A 176 -3.79 2.58 7.69
CA VAL A 176 -3.88 4.02 7.42
C VAL A 176 -2.66 4.53 6.66
N VAL A 177 -1.45 4.15 7.09
CA VAL A 177 -0.22 4.63 6.44
C VAL A 177 -0.10 4.09 5.02
N PHE A 178 -0.47 2.83 4.76
CA PHE A 178 -0.52 2.30 3.41
C PHE A 178 -1.57 2.98 2.54
N LEU A 179 -2.78 3.24 3.06
CA LEU A 179 -3.82 3.98 2.33
C LEU A 179 -3.30 5.36 1.88
N VAL A 180 -2.71 6.12 2.80
CA VAL A 180 -2.13 7.44 2.49
C VAL A 180 -1.00 7.32 1.46
N SER A 181 -0.12 6.33 1.61
CA SER A 181 1.01 6.12 0.70
C SER A 181 0.56 5.76 -0.72
N PHE A 182 -0.39 4.83 -0.87
CA PHE A 182 -0.89 4.43 -2.19
C PHE A 182 -1.76 5.51 -2.84
N ALA A 183 -2.56 6.24 -2.05
CA ALA A 183 -3.29 7.41 -2.53
C ALA A 183 -2.33 8.47 -3.07
N GLY A 184 -1.31 8.83 -2.30
CA GLY A 184 -0.30 9.81 -2.71
C GLY A 184 0.42 9.43 -4.00
N ARG A 185 0.84 8.16 -4.11
CA ARG A 185 1.50 7.64 -5.33
C ARG A 185 0.57 7.63 -6.54
N SER A 186 -0.66 7.17 -6.37
CA SER A 186 -1.67 7.15 -7.45
C SER A 186 -1.98 8.56 -7.93
N ALA A 187 -2.24 9.50 -7.02
CA ALA A 187 -2.51 10.90 -7.35
C ALA A 187 -1.32 11.57 -8.04
N THR A 188 -0.10 11.32 -7.57
CA THR A 188 1.13 11.86 -8.18
C THR A 188 1.29 11.39 -9.62
N LEU A 189 1.06 10.09 -9.89
CA LEU A 189 1.15 9.55 -11.24
C LEU A 189 0.07 10.14 -12.16
N LEU A 190 -1.15 10.34 -11.64
CA LEU A 190 -2.22 11.01 -12.38
C LEU A 190 -1.84 12.46 -12.72
N VAL A 191 -1.38 13.23 -11.73
CA VAL A 191 -0.95 14.62 -11.92
C VAL A 191 0.22 14.72 -12.90
N ARG A 192 1.18 13.79 -12.84
CA ARG A 192 2.29 13.75 -13.80
C ARG A 192 1.81 13.52 -15.23
N ASN A 193 0.79 12.69 -15.42
CA ASN A 193 0.27 12.36 -16.74
C ASN A 193 -0.56 13.49 -17.35
N VAL A 194 -1.24 14.28 -16.52
CA VAL A 194 -2.08 15.41 -16.95
C VAL A 194 -1.33 16.76 -16.96
N GLY A 195 -0.34 16.94 -16.08
CA GLY A 195 0.23 18.25 -15.71
C GLY A 195 1.44 18.76 -16.50
N GLY A 196 1.86 18.13 -17.59
CA GLY A 196 3.05 18.60 -18.33
C GLY A 196 4.36 18.48 -17.54
N VAL A 197 5.45 19.08 -18.04
CA VAL A 197 6.82 18.88 -17.50
C VAL A 197 7.07 19.63 -16.18
N GLU A 198 6.54 20.84 -16.02
CA GLU A 198 6.77 21.66 -14.81
C GLU A 198 6.14 21.06 -13.56
N LEU A 199 4.96 20.45 -13.68
CA LEU A 199 4.33 19.74 -12.56
C LEU A 199 5.07 18.45 -12.18
N ARG A 200 5.98 17.90 -13.01
CA ARG A 200 6.66 16.63 -12.68
C ARG A 200 7.55 16.75 -11.46
N LEU A 201 8.37 17.80 -11.39
CA LEU A 201 9.30 18.02 -10.27
C LEU A 201 8.53 18.32 -8.97
N LEU A 202 7.47 19.11 -9.08
CA LEU A 202 6.60 19.41 -7.95
C LEU A 202 5.89 18.14 -7.44
N ALA A 203 5.28 17.37 -8.34
CA ALA A 203 4.61 16.12 -8.01
C ALA A 203 5.58 15.10 -7.40
N SER A 204 6.80 14.98 -7.94
CA SER A 204 7.85 14.12 -7.39
C SER A 204 8.22 14.54 -5.97
N SER A 205 8.47 15.83 -5.73
CA SER A 205 8.80 16.38 -4.42
C SER A 205 7.69 16.15 -3.39
N VAL A 206 6.44 16.39 -3.77
CA VAL A 206 5.27 16.13 -2.92
C VAL A 206 5.17 14.65 -2.56
N ASN A 207 5.35 13.76 -3.54
CA ASN A 207 5.31 12.31 -3.32
C ASN A 207 6.43 11.84 -2.38
N LEU A 208 7.64 12.38 -2.51
CA LEU A 208 8.73 12.10 -1.58
C LEU A 208 8.43 12.61 -0.16
N GLY A 209 7.80 13.79 -0.04
CA GLY A 209 7.35 14.32 1.25
C GLY A 209 6.29 13.44 1.92
N ILE A 210 5.32 12.94 1.16
CA ILE A 210 4.33 11.97 1.64
C ILE A 210 5.03 10.68 2.07
N ALA A 211 5.94 10.15 1.24
CA ALA A 211 6.69 8.94 1.55
C ALA A 211 7.53 9.08 2.83
N ALA A 212 8.23 10.20 3.00
CA ALA A 212 9.00 10.49 4.21
C ALA A 212 8.08 10.54 5.45
N THR A 213 6.92 11.19 5.34
CA THR A 213 5.93 11.26 6.43
C THR A 213 5.39 9.88 6.80
N CYS A 214 5.05 9.05 5.81
CA CYS A 214 4.63 7.67 6.01
C CYS A 214 5.72 6.82 6.69
N LEU A 215 6.97 6.94 6.24
CA LEU A 215 8.10 6.25 6.85
C LEU A 215 8.33 6.68 8.29
N LEU A 216 8.27 7.98 8.57
CA LEU A 216 8.34 8.50 9.94
C LEU A 216 7.21 7.96 10.82
N ALA A 217 5.98 7.91 10.31
CA ALA A 217 4.86 7.33 11.04
C ALA A 217 5.13 5.85 11.39
N TRP A 218 5.62 5.05 10.44
CA TRP A 218 6.02 3.67 10.74
C TRP A 218 7.16 3.58 11.76
N ILE A 219 8.22 4.38 11.60
CA ILE A 219 9.39 4.38 12.51
C ILE A 219 8.98 4.70 13.95
N LEU A 220 8.12 5.70 14.13
CA LEU A 220 7.76 6.23 15.44
C LEU A 220 6.67 5.41 16.14
N PHE A 221 5.69 4.89 15.39
CA PHE A 221 4.49 4.30 15.98
C PHE A 221 4.44 2.77 15.89
N LEU A 222 5.19 2.10 15.00
CA LEU A 222 5.29 0.64 15.02
C LEU A 222 6.18 0.19 16.17
N THR A 223 5.55 -0.50 17.12
CA THR A 223 6.22 -0.98 18.33
C THR A 223 5.71 -2.36 18.69
N ARG A 224 6.54 -3.20 19.32
CA ARG A 224 6.11 -4.54 19.75
C ARG A 224 4.91 -4.47 20.72
N ALA A 225 4.85 -3.44 21.56
CA ALA A 225 3.73 -3.19 22.48
C ALA A 225 2.41 -2.85 21.74
N GLY A 226 2.50 -2.27 20.54
CA GLY A 226 1.33 -1.96 19.71
C GLY A 226 0.60 -3.19 19.16
N GLU A 227 1.24 -4.37 19.15
CA GLU A 227 0.57 -5.64 18.82
C GLU A 227 -0.41 -6.09 19.90
N GLN A 228 -0.11 -5.79 21.17
CA GLN A 228 -0.92 -6.24 22.32
C GLN A 228 -2.09 -5.30 22.61
N ARG A 229 -2.05 -4.07 22.09
CA ARG A 229 -3.11 -3.07 22.29
C ARG A 229 -4.19 -3.25 21.23
N MET A 230 -5.31 -3.84 21.63
CA MET A 230 -6.50 -3.97 20.81
C MET A 230 -7.25 -2.62 20.76
N VAL A 231 -7.62 -2.20 19.56
CA VAL A 231 -8.42 -1.02 19.27
C VAL A 231 -9.68 -1.51 18.57
N ILE A 232 -10.84 -1.32 19.19
CA ILE A 232 -12.11 -1.63 18.56
C ILE A 232 -12.33 -0.60 17.46
N SER A 233 -12.24 -1.03 16.21
CA SER A 233 -12.45 -0.20 15.03
C SER A 233 -13.80 -0.55 14.44
N GLY A 234 -14.70 0.44 14.29
CA GLY A 234 -15.99 0.25 13.62
C GLY A 234 -17.18 0.86 14.36
N HIS A 235 -18.37 0.72 13.75
CA HIS A 235 -19.63 1.16 14.35
C HIS A 235 -19.85 0.41 15.67
N ARG A 236 -20.09 1.14 16.79
CA ARG A 236 -20.41 0.52 18.08
C ARG A 236 -21.84 -0.01 18.04
N TRP A 237 -22.01 -1.22 17.49
CA TRP A 237 -23.22 -2.00 17.68
C TRP A 237 -23.44 -2.19 19.19
N ARG A 238 -24.69 -2.16 19.65
CA ARG A 238 -24.98 -2.48 21.04
C ARG A 238 -24.48 -3.92 21.30
N PRO A 239 -23.92 -4.24 22.49
CA PRO A 239 -23.40 -5.59 22.78
C PRO A 239 -24.40 -6.71 22.43
N SER A 240 -25.68 -6.46 22.70
CA SER A 240 -26.80 -7.34 22.37
C SER A 240 -27.03 -7.58 20.87
N GLU A 241 -26.61 -6.68 19.99
CA GLU A 241 -26.74 -6.83 18.53
C GLU A 241 -25.51 -7.50 17.93
N ALA A 242 -24.32 -7.26 18.50
CA ALA A 242 -23.08 -7.93 18.09
C ALA A 242 -23.14 -9.44 18.40
N ASP A 243 -23.61 -9.81 19.60
CA ASP A 243 -23.81 -11.21 19.97
C ASP A 243 -24.85 -11.88 19.05
N ARG A 244 -25.91 -11.15 18.69
CA ARG A 244 -26.96 -11.63 17.79
C ARG A 244 -26.48 -11.82 16.35
N LEU A 245 -25.62 -10.93 15.86
CA LEU A 245 -24.98 -11.06 14.55
C LEU A 245 -23.96 -12.20 14.53
N ALA A 246 -23.21 -12.41 15.62
CA ALA A 246 -22.31 -13.55 15.78
C ALA A 246 -23.08 -14.88 15.78
N GLU A 247 -24.17 -14.98 16.56
CA GLU A 247 -25.07 -16.13 16.55
C GLU A 247 -25.70 -16.37 15.17
N GLN A 248 -26.12 -15.30 14.47
CA GLN A 248 -26.63 -15.42 13.10
C GLN A 248 -25.57 -15.96 12.15
N LEU A 249 -24.34 -15.45 12.22
CA LEU A 249 -23.22 -15.95 11.42
C LEU A 249 -22.94 -17.42 11.72
N ASP A 250 -22.95 -17.82 12.99
CA ASP A 250 -22.74 -19.22 13.39
C ASP A 250 -23.86 -20.13 12.89
N SER A 251 -25.12 -19.67 12.92
CA SER A 251 -26.25 -20.43 12.36
C SER A 251 -26.16 -20.60 10.84
N ILE A 252 -25.73 -19.57 10.12
CA ILE A 252 -25.50 -19.61 8.67
C ILE A 252 -24.33 -20.56 8.36
N ASN A 253 -23.26 -20.48 9.15
CA ASN A 253 -22.08 -21.32 8.98
C ASN A 253 -22.39 -22.80 9.24
N ALA A 254 -23.14 -23.11 10.30
CA ALA A 254 -23.62 -24.46 10.59
C ALA A 254 -24.51 -25.01 9.47
N THR A 255 -25.33 -24.15 8.87
CA THR A 255 -26.20 -24.53 7.75
C THR A 255 -25.38 -24.83 6.50
N LEU A 256 -24.46 -23.93 6.11
CA LEU A 256 -23.59 -24.12 4.94
C LEU A 256 -22.68 -25.35 5.06
N LEU A 257 -22.14 -25.61 6.26
CA LEU A 257 -21.33 -26.80 6.53
C LEU A 257 -22.15 -28.10 6.42
N ARG A 258 -23.41 -28.10 6.87
CA ARG A 258 -24.32 -29.25 6.68
C ARG A 258 -24.64 -29.50 5.21
N THR A 259 -24.85 -28.44 4.43
CA THR A 259 -25.14 -28.57 2.99
C THR A 259 -23.91 -29.03 2.21
N ALA A 260 -22.71 -28.59 2.59
CA ALA A 260 -21.46 -29.03 2.00
C ALA A 260 -21.11 -30.50 2.32
N ARG A 261 -21.49 -31.01 3.50
CA ARG A 261 -21.30 -32.42 3.90
C ARG A 261 -22.29 -33.40 3.26
N LYS A 262 -23.38 -32.90 2.64
CA LYS A 262 -24.40 -33.71 1.97
C LYS A 262 -24.15 -33.87 0.46
N ARG A 263 -23.13 -33.22 -0.09
CA ARG A 263 -22.59 -33.50 -1.43
C ARG A 263 -21.33 -34.34 -1.30
#